data_AF-A0A1Y2BMM8-F1
#
_entry.id   AF-A0A1Y2BMM8-F1
#
_cell.length_a   1.000
_cell.length_b   1.000
_cell.length_c   1.000
_cell.angle_alpha   90.00
_cell.angle_beta   90.00
_cell.angle_gamma   90.00
#
_symmetry.space_group_name_H-M   'P 1'
#
loop_
_entity.id
_entity.type
_entity.pdbx_description
1 polymer ?
#
loop_
_entity_poly.entity_id
_entity_poly.type
_entity_poly.pdbx_seq_one_letter_code
_entity_poly.pdbx_strand_id
1 'polypeptide(L)'
;MAFNTTNNDTTSPEIEELPTLLQTESSKAAAASHLAHPHVTRKPLIIDLSKEAEDEKQSTAAAAEQVHTAFEFLNVNEPRFKFSWMEKARLTGWEDKDVQAHLFKWGMQEHCYLKRFTFDRNLGPYEVDGFLLDFFNDAEVQKQLKVQCTMDRWGNLGRVSKVEKEETMHTVTSLTFFDRLTTKADIIRVDGSIRKCMDEYTDGGFLVADELRKCLLMPEAETYPVFSEADRREFVFHVFKAVCLGGRLCQYEDEIGPYLDATKKIYKDLISVTKDRETGKLAVSSHVFQIKSLESSVSPLFPIQHPQNFCYISVDPVKRYVNVFYHASDVYYN
;
A
#
# COMPACT_ATOMS: atom_id res chain seq x y z
N MET A 1 -42.07 42.29 24.18
CA MET A 1 -41.50 43.60 23.78
C MET A 1 -41.00 43.46 22.36
N ALA A 2 -41.51 44.30 21.47
CA ALA A 2 -41.29 44.32 20.02
C ALA A 2 -40.30 45.42 19.62
N PHE A 3 -39.75 45.32 18.39
CA PHE A 3 -39.25 46.33 17.41
C PHE A 3 -38.12 45.65 16.58
N ASN A 4 -38.29 45.21 15.31
CA ASN A 4 -38.34 45.92 14.00
C ASN A 4 -37.23 46.98 13.83
N THR A 5 -36.39 47.07 12.76
CA THR A 5 -36.63 47.26 11.29
C THR A 5 -35.26 47.26 10.55
N THR A 6 -34.99 46.50 9.47
CA THR A 6 -35.01 46.78 8.00
C THR A 6 -34.05 47.83 7.35
N ASN A 7 -33.37 47.38 6.28
CA ASN A 7 -33.11 47.98 4.93
C ASN A 7 -31.69 48.45 4.47
N ASN A 8 -31.26 47.82 3.37
CA ASN A 8 -30.61 48.27 2.10
C ASN A 8 -29.82 49.59 2.04
N ASP A 9 -28.65 49.60 1.36
CA ASP A 9 -28.57 49.93 -0.08
C ASP A 9 -27.18 49.74 -0.74
N THR A 10 -27.22 49.77 -2.07
CA THR A 10 -26.29 49.42 -3.16
C THR A 10 -25.16 50.44 -3.48
N THR A 11 -24.08 49.97 -4.16
CA THR A 11 -23.43 50.66 -5.32
C THR A 11 -22.32 49.82 -5.98
N SER A 12 -22.28 49.85 -7.32
CA SER A 12 -21.38 49.17 -8.28
C SER A 12 -19.91 49.66 -8.29
N PRO A 13 -19.02 49.12 -9.15
CA PRO A 13 -18.88 49.74 -10.48
C PRO A 13 -18.62 48.78 -11.68
N GLU A 14 -19.11 49.28 -12.82
CA GLU A 14 -18.58 49.38 -14.19
C GLU A 14 -17.95 48.22 -15.00
N ILE A 15 -18.28 48.35 -16.28
CA ILE A 15 -18.08 47.54 -17.48
C ILE A 15 -16.90 48.12 -18.26
N GLU A 16 -16.10 47.31 -18.95
CA GLU A 16 -15.57 47.72 -20.26
C GLU A 16 -15.38 46.53 -21.21
N GLU A 17 -15.81 46.75 -22.45
CA GLU A 17 -15.97 45.79 -23.54
C GLU A 17 -14.70 45.56 -24.38
N LEU A 18 -14.78 44.50 -25.20
CA LEU A 18 -13.88 44.03 -26.27
C LEU A 18 -13.53 45.09 -27.35
N PRO A 19 -12.55 44.85 -28.24
CA PRO A 19 -12.90 44.23 -29.52
C PRO A 19 -11.87 43.27 -30.17
N THR A 20 -12.45 42.31 -30.90
CA THR A 20 -11.98 41.56 -32.09
C THR A 20 -11.20 42.35 -33.14
N LEU A 21 -10.29 41.70 -33.89
CA LEU A 21 -10.34 41.65 -35.37
C LEU A 21 -9.30 40.69 -36.03
N LEU A 22 -9.76 40.18 -37.17
CA LEU A 22 -9.19 39.26 -38.16
C LEU A 22 -8.19 39.92 -39.14
N GLN A 23 -7.62 39.06 -40.01
CA GLN A 23 -7.06 39.27 -41.36
C GLN A 23 -5.53 39.28 -41.43
N THR A 24 -4.85 38.29 -42.03
CA THR A 24 -4.76 37.80 -43.44
C THR A 24 -4.08 38.75 -44.44
N GLU A 25 -3.09 38.16 -45.13
CA GLU A 25 -2.72 38.30 -46.56
C GLU A 25 -1.43 39.03 -47.00
N SER A 26 -0.93 38.48 -48.13
CA SER A 26 -0.05 39.05 -49.18
C SER A 26 1.44 38.66 -49.08
N SER A 27 2.17 38.20 -50.11
CA SER A 27 2.05 38.22 -51.59
C SER A 27 3.08 37.22 -52.20
N LYS A 28 2.73 36.37 -53.20
CA LYS A 28 2.85 36.48 -54.69
C LYS A 28 4.26 36.55 -55.32
N ALA A 29 4.53 35.59 -56.23
CA ALA A 29 5.01 35.71 -57.64
C ALA A 29 5.95 34.52 -58.01
N ALA A 30 5.57 33.54 -58.83
CA ALA A 30 5.40 33.51 -60.30
C ALA A 30 6.72 33.32 -61.10
N ALA A 31 6.86 32.18 -61.78
CA ALA A 31 7.31 32.05 -63.18
C ALA A 31 7.44 30.57 -63.60
N ALA A 32 6.91 30.24 -64.77
CA ALA A 32 7.07 28.95 -65.45
C ALA A 32 7.83 29.16 -66.77
N SER A 33 8.74 28.24 -67.13
CA SER A 33 9.12 28.02 -68.54
C SER A 33 9.71 26.62 -68.76
N HIS A 34 9.23 25.95 -69.81
CA HIS A 34 9.70 24.69 -70.38
C HIS A 34 11.16 24.71 -70.89
N LEU A 35 11.89 23.58 -70.83
CA LEU A 35 12.29 22.70 -71.95
C LEU A 35 13.50 21.79 -71.62
N ALA A 36 13.41 20.55 -72.13
CA ALA A 36 14.47 19.61 -72.56
C ALA A 36 15.33 18.80 -71.55
N HIS A 37 15.19 17.47 -71.64
CA HIS A 37 16.14 16.40 -71.25
C HIS A 37 17.26 16.21 -72.31
N PRO A 38 18.28 15.35 -72.14
CA PRO A 38 18.88 14.73 -70.93
C PRO A 38 20.44 14.82 -70.90
N HIS A 39 21.06 14.55 -69.74
CA HIS A 39 22.37 13.86 -69.73
C HIS A 39 22.53 12.99 -68.47
N VAL A 40 22.73 11.70 -68.70
CA VAL A 40 22.88 10.63 -67.72
C VAL A 40 24.30 10.65 -67.14
N THR A 41 24.43 10.66 -65.81
CA THR A 41 25.62 10.19 -65.10
C THR A 41 25.19 9.18 -64.02
N ARG A 42 25.68 7.94 -64.12
CA ARG A 42 25.42 6.86 -63.17
C ARG A 42 26.26 7.03 -61.90
N LYS A 43 25.64 6.94 -60.72
CA LYS A 43 26.29 6.58 -59.44
C LYS A 43 25.67 5.27 -58.93
N PRO A 44 26.45 4.36 -58.32
CA PRO A 44 25.95 3.05 -57.90
C PRO A 44 25.09 3.13 -56.64
N LEU A 45 24.07 2.26 -56.57
CA LEU A 45 23.22 2.02 -55.41
C LEU A 45 23.99 1.12 -54.43
N ILE A 46 24.29 1.61 -53.22
CA ILE A 46 24.67 0.76 -52.08
C ILE A 46 23.39 0.57 -51.26
N ILE A 47 22.90 -0.67 -51.19
CA ILE A 47 21.76 -1.03 -50.35
C ILE A 47 22.31 -1.23 -48.92
N ASP A 48 21.81 -0.43 -47.99
CA ASP A 48 22.23 -0.42 -46.59
C ASP A 48 21.53 -1.57 -45.83
N LEU A 49 22.12 -2.76 -45.91
CA LEU A 49 21.62 -4.00 -45.28
C LEU A 49 21.52 -3.93 -43.74
N SER A 50 22.10 -2.90 -43.10
CA SER A 50 22.00 -2.70 -41.65
C SER A 50 20.62 -2.25 -41.20
N LYS A 51 19.94 -1.42 -42.01
CA LYS A 51 18.62 -0.89 -41.67
C LYS A 51 17.51 -1.94 -41.75
N GLU A 52 17.55 -2.80 -42.77
CA GLU A 52 16.56 -3.88 -42.92
C GLU A 52 16.64 -4.88 -41.74
N ALA A 53 17.84 -5.17 -41.23
CA ALA A 53 18.01 -6.07 -40.08
C ALA A 53 17.56 -5.47 -38.74
N GLU A 54 17.64 -4.14 -38.58
CA GLU A 54 17.12 -3.44 -37.41
C GLU A 54 15.58 -3.35 -37.45
N ASP A 55 15.00 -3.04 -38.60
CA ASP A 55 13.54 -3.00 -38.80
C ASP A 55 12.90 -4.38 -38.61
N GLU A 56 13.56 -5.47 -39.04
CA GLU A 56 13.07 -6.85 -38.84
C GLU A 56 13.14 -7.27 -37.36
N LYS A 57 14.18 -6.86 -36.63
CA LYS A 57 14.28 -7.07 -35.17
C LYS A 57 13.24 -6.29 -34.39
N GLN A 58 12.95 -5.06 -34.80
CA GLN A 58 11.97 -4.21 -34.14
C GLN A 58 10.53 -4.67 -34.43
N SER A 59 10.29 -5.16 -35.66
CA SER A 59 9.02 -5.79 -36.06
C SER A 59 8.76 -7.12 -35.32
N THR A 60 9.78 -7.96 -35.15
CA THR A 60 9.65 -9.22 -34.40
C THR A 60 9.49 -9.01 -32.90
N ALA A 61 10.14 -8.00 -32.32
CA ALA A 61 9.92 -7.60 -30.92
C ALA A 61 8.51 -7.05 -30.68
N ALA A 62 8.02 -6.18 -31.57
CA ALA A 62 6.66 -5.65 -31.49
C ALA A 62 5.58 -6.74 -31.69
N ALA A 63 5.84 -7.71 -32.58
CA ALA A 63 4.97 -8.86 -32.76
C ALA A 63 4.98 -9.79 -31.52
N ALA A 64 6.14 -10.00 -30.88
CA ALA A 64 6.24 -10.76 -29.65
C ALA A 64 5.53 -10.07 -28.47
N GLU A 65 5.59 -8.73 -28.39
CA GLU A 65 4.89 -7.93 -27.39
C GLU A 65 3.37 -7.91 -27.62
N GLN A 66 2.92 -7.85 -28.89
CA GLN A 66 1.51 -7.97 -29.23
C GLN A 66 0.97 -9.38 -28.99
N VAL A 67 1.76 -10.43 -29.26
CA VAL A 67 1.38 -11.81 -28.94
C VAL A 67 1.40 -12.04 -27.43
N HIS A 68 2.34 -11.45 -26.68
CA HIS A 68 2.37 -11.52 -25.22
C HIS A 68 1.17 -10.81 -24.61
N THR A 69 0.86 -9.59 -25.07
CA THR A 69 -0.32 -8.81 -24.65
C THR A 69 -1.62 -9.54 -25.03
N ALA A 70 -1.68 -10.15 -26.21
CA ALA A 70 -2.84 -10.94 -26.64
C ALA A 70 -2.97 -12.25 -25.83
N PHE A 71 -1.87 -12.89 -25.46
CA PHE A 71 -1.86 -14.08 -24.61
C PHE A 71 -2.23 -13.75 -23.16
N GLU A 72 -1.87 -12.56 -22.67
CA GLU A 72 -2.35 -12.02 -21.40
C GLU A 72 -3.85 -11.70 -21.45
N PHE A 73 -4.36 -11.13 -22.55
CA PHE A 73 -5.78 -10.84 -22.74
C PHE A 73 -6.66 -12.08 -22.92
N LEU A 74 -6.14 -13.16 -23.50
CA LEU A 74 -6.89 -14.40 -23.73
C LEU A 74 -6.94 -15.32 -22.50
N ASN A 75 -6.12 -15.09 -21.47
CA ASN A 75 -6.09 -15.87 -20.22
C ASN A 75 -6.87 -15.23 -19.05
N VAL A 76 -7.61 -14.15 -19.27
CA VAL A 76 -8.21 -13.30 -18.21
C VAL A 76 -9.34 -14.00 -17.41
N ASN A 77 -9.77 -15.22 -17.76
CA ASN A 77 -10.97 -15.81 -17.16
C ASN A 77 -10.79 -17.08 -16.34
N GLU A 78 -9.58 -17.62 -16.17
CA GLU A 78 -9.35 -18.71 -15.21
C GLU A 78 -8.35 -18.29 -14.12
N PRO A 79 -8.73 -18.41 -12.83
CA PRO A 79 -7.81 -18.11 -11.74
C PRO A 79 -6.60 -19.03 -11.82
N ARG A 80 -5.40 -18.44 -11.78
CA ARG A 80 -4.14 -19.18 -11.94
C ARG A 80 -3.76 -19.92 -10.68
N PHE A 81 -4.12 -19.38 -9.52
CA PHE A 81 -3.82 -19.93 -8.21
C PHE A 81 -5.10 -20.42 -7.51
N LYS A 82 -4.98 -21.51 -6.75
CA LYS A 82 -6.02 -21.97 -5.84
C LYS A 82 -5.55 -21.86 -4.41
N PHE A 83 -6.45 -21.42 -3.54
CA PHE A 83 -6.12 -21.19 -2.14
C PHE A 83 -6.88 -22.15 -1.24
N SER A 84 -6.30 -22.43 -0.07
CA SER A 84 -6.94 -23.27 0.95
C SER A 84 -6.69 -22.67 2.31
N TRP A 85 -7.77 -22.42 3.05
CA TRP A 85 -7.69 -21.93 4.42
C TRP A 85 -7.05 -22.98 5.33
N MET A 86 -6.14 -22.53 6.19
CA MET A 86 -5.52 -23.35 7.22
C MET A 86 -6.15 -23.08 8.58
N GLU A 87 -7.22 -23.79 8.92
CA GLU A 87 -7.96 -23.59 10.19
C GLU A 87 -7.10 -23.84 11.42
N LYS A 88 -6.18 -24.80 11.31
CA LYS A 88 -5.25 -25.20 12.37
C LYS A 88 -3.85 -24.67 12.11
N ALA A 89 -3.74 -23.52 11.43
CA ALA A 89 -2.47 -22.86 11.27
C ALA A 89 -1.87 -22.56 12.63
N ARG A 90 -0.61 -22.96 12.84
CA ARG A 90 0.10 -22.61 14.07
C ARG A 90 0.54 -21.15 13.98
N LEU A 91 -0.24 -20.28 14.61
CA LEU A 91 0.04 -18.85 14.76
C LEU A 91 0.36 -18.59 16.23
N THR A 92 1.42 -19.23 16.71
CA THR A 92 1.72 -19.34 18.15
C THR A 92 1.97 -18.00 18.83
N GLY A 93 2.42 -16.98 18.09
CA GLY A 93 2.61 -15.65 18.61
C GLY A 93 1.31 -14.84 18.66
N TRP A 94 0.46 -14.96 17.65
CA TRP A 94 -0.88 -14.37 17.65
C TRP A 94 -1.78 -15.01 18.71
N GLU A 95 -1.80 -16.34 18.80
CA GLU A 95 -2.61 -17.12 19.75
C GLU A 95 -2.06 -17.13 21.18
N ASP A 96 -0.90 -16.51 21.41
CA ASP A 96 -0.31 -16.39 22.72
C ASP A 96 -1.26 -15.67 23.70
N LYS A 97 -1.39 -16.21 24.91
CA LYS A 97 -2.38 -15.74 25.89
C LYS A 97 -2.15 -14.28 26.29
N ASP A 98 -0.88 -13.88 26.46
CA ASP A 98 -0.56 -12.52 26.84
C ASP A 98 -0.82 -11.58 25.67
N VAL A 99 -0.48 -11.98 24.45
CA VAL A 99 -0.79 -11.19 23.25
C VAL A 99 -2.30 -11.00 23.09
N GLN A 100 -3.10 -12.06 23.23
CA GLN A 100 -4.57 -11.95 23.16
C GLN A 100 -5.13 -11.08 24.28
N ALA A 101 -4.62 -11.17 25.51
CA ALA A 101 -5.04 -10.29 26.61
C ALA A 101 -4.74 -8.81 26.33
N HIS A 102 -3.59 -8.51 25.73
CA HIS A 102 -3.24 -7.14 25.33
C HIS A 102 -4.10 -6.67 24.15
N LEU A 103 -4.33 -7.49 23.12
CA LEU A 103 -5.20 -7.15 21.99
C LEU A 103 -6.64 -6.90 22.44
N PHE A 104 -7.12 -7.63 23.44
CA PHE A 104 -8.39 -7.35 24.11
C PHE A 104 -8.38 -5.97 24.75
N LYS A 105 -7.39 -5.71 25.63
CA LYS A 105 -7.20 -4.45 26.34
C LYS A 105 -7.15 -3.26 25.38
N TRP A 106 -6.37 -3.38 24.30
CA TRP A 106 -6.20 -2.34 23.29
C TRP A 106 -7.38 -2.24 22.32
N GLY A 107 -8.43 -3.06 22.48
CA GLY A 107 -9.66 -2.96 21.67
C GLY A 107 -9.49 -3.41 20.22
N MET A 108 -8.56 -4.33 19.95
CA MET A 108 -8.30 -4.87 18.61
C MET A 108 -8.98 -6.22 18.37
N GLN A 109 -9.22 -7.02 19.42
CA GLN A 109 -9.58 -8.44 19.26
C GLN A 109 -10.85 -8.70 18.43
N GLU A 110 -11.85 -7.83 18.50
CA GLU A 110 -13.11 -7.98 17.74
C GLU A 110 -13.05 -7.42 16.31
N HIS A 111 -12.00 -6.65 16.02
CA HIS A 111 -11.80 -5.88 14.77
C HIS A 111 -10.57 -6.32 13.98
N CYS A 112 -9.80 -7.25 14.54
CA CYS A 112 -8.51 -7.70 14.01
C CYS A 112 -8.47 -9.23 13.86
N TYR A 113 -7.83 -9.71 12.81
CA TYR A 113 -7.49 -11.12 12.70
C TYR A 113 -6.16 -11.34 11.99
N LEU A 114 -5.57 -12.49 12.30
CA LEU A 114 -4.49 -13.10 11.53
C LEU A 114 -4.97 -14.45 10.98
N LYS A 115 -4.97 -14.59 9.66
CA LYS A 115 -5.41 -15.82 8.97
C LYS A 115 -4.32 -16.33 8.04
N ARG A 116 -4.21 -17.66 7.92
CA ARG A 116 -3.25 -18.29 7.01
C ARG A 116 -3.96 -19.16 5.97
N PHE A 117 -3.49 -19.04 4.74
CA PHE A 117 -3.89 -19.85 3.61
C PHE A 117 -2.65 -20.52 2.99
N THR A 118 -2.86 -21.61 2.27
CA THR A 118 -1.87 -22.19 1.35
C THR A 118 -2.25 -21.93 -0.09
N PHE A 119 -1.29 -22.02 -0.99
CA PHE A 119 -1.52 -21.99 -2.44
C PHE A 119 -0.78 -23.11 -3.17
N ASP A 120 -1.27 -23.48 -4.35
CA ASP A 120 -0.92 -24.72 -5.05
C ASP A 120 0.28 -24.60 -6.01
N ARG A 121 0.63 -23.38 -6.44
CA ARG A 121 1.68 -23.12 -7.44
C ARG A 121 2.82 -22.29 -6.90
N ASN A 122 3.95 -22.26 -7.62
CA ASN A 122 5.03 -21.33 -7.31
C ASN A 122 4.62 -19.92 -7.77
N LEU A 123 4.99 -18.91 -6.99
CA LEU A 123 4.77 -17.51 -7.33
C LEU A 123 6.02 -16.94 -8.00
N GLY A 124 5.90 -16.49 -9.25
CA GLY A 124 6.96 -15.74 -9.93
C GLY A 124 7.04 -14.28 -9.46
N PRO A 125 8.21 -13.61 -9.57
CA PRO A 125 8.40 -12.23 -9.13
C PRO A 125 7.44 -11.20 -9.76
N TYR A 126 7.02 -11.44 -11.00
CA TYR A 126 6.15 -10.53 -11.77
C TYR A 126 4.66 -10.92 -11.71
N GLU A 127 4.32 -11.99 -10.99
CA GLU A 127 2.95 -12.49 -10.95
C GLU A 127 2.15 -11.97 -9.75
N VAL A 128 2.76 -11.12 -8.91
CA VAL A 128 2.18 -10.68 -7.62
C VAL A 128 0.81 -10.02 -7.79
N ASP A 129 0.63 -9.16 -8.79
CA ASP A 129 -0.64 -8.45 -8.97
C ASP A 129 -1.78 -9.43 -9.33
N GLY A 130 -1.53 -10.33 -10.27
CA GLY A 130 -2.48 -11.38 -10.62
C GLY A 130 -2.69 -12.39 -9.49
N PHE A 131 -1.65 -12.73 -8.74
CA PHE A 131 -1.75 -13.57 -7.56
C PHE A 131 -2.67 -12.97 -6.49
N LEU A 132 -2.53 -11.67 -6.20
CA LEU A 132 -3.39 -10.99 -5.24
C LEU A 132 -4.83 -10.87 -5.76
N LEU A 133 -5.02 -10.60 -7.05
CA LEU A 133 -6.35 -10.58 -7.66
C LEU A 133 -7.02 -11.96 -7.58
N ASP A 134 -6.29 -13.03 -7.87
CA ASP A 134 -6.77 -14.42 -7.69
C ASP A 134 -7.07 -14.71 -6.22
N PHE A 135 -6.17 -14.31 -5.31
CA PHE A 135 -6.33 -14.50 -3.86
C PHE A 135 -7.62 -13.88 -3.34
N PHE A 136 -7.85 -12.60 -3.65
CA PHE A 136 -9.06 -11.92 -3.19
C PHE A 136 -10.32 -12.43 -3.88
N ASN A 137 -10.26 -13.04 -5.06
CA ASN A 137 -11.43 -13.60 -5.74
C ASN A 137 -11.64 -15.10 -5.48
N ASP A 138 -10.71 -15.79 -4.82
CA ASP A 138 -10.84 -17.20 -4.50
C ASP A 138 -12.04 -17.45 -3.56
N ALA A 139 -12.82 -18.49 -3.88
CA ALA A 139 -14.05 -18.80 -3.17
C ALA A 139 -13.83 -19.17 -1.71
N GLU A 140 -12.73 -19.85 -1.39
CA GLU A 140 -12.39 -20.17 0.00
C GLU A 140 -11.88 -18.94 0.73
N VAL A 141 -11.08 -18.09 0.08
CA VAL A 141 -10.66 -16.81 0.67
C VAL A 141 -11.87 -15.90 0.95
N GLN A 142 -12.83 -15.76 0.04
CA GLN A 142 -14.02 -14.91 0.22
C GLN A 142 -14.96 -15.39 1.35
N LYS A 143 -15.04 -16.70 1.60
CA LYS A 143 -15.80 -17.22 2.75
C LYS A 143 -15.20 -16.75 4.07
N GLN A 144 -13.89 -16.61 4.07
CA GLN A 144 -13.09 -16.52 5.27
C GLN A 144 -12.62 -15.10 5.58
N LEU A 145 -12.24 -14.35 4.55
CA LEU A 145 -11.84 -12.96 4.62
C LEU A 145 -13.10 -12.10 4.72
N LYS A 146 -13.31 -11.54 5.90
CA LYS A 146 -14.35 -10.55 6.16
C LYS A 146 -13.70 -9.19 6.31
N VAL A 147 -14.44 -8.16 5.94
CA VAL A 147 -14.06 -6.76 6.11
C VAL A 147 -15.05 -6.08 7.05
N GLN A 148 -14.59 -5.02 7.70
CA GLN A 148 -15.45 -4.24 8.58
C GLN A 148 -16.21 -3.22 7.76
N CYS A 149 -17.52 -3.19 7.97
CA CYS A 149 -18.48 -2.31 7.32
C CYS A 149 -19.00 -1.30 8.34
N THR A 150 -19.85 -0.40 7.87
CA THR A 150 -20.54 0.57 8.74
C THR A 150 -21.44 -0.12 9.77
N MET A 151 -21.60 0.56 10.91
CA MET A 151 -22.31 0.08 12.10
C MET A 151 -21.63 -1.13 12.76
N ASP A 152 -20.30 -1.17 12.71
CA ASP A 152 -19.48 -2.22 13.31
C ASP A 152 -19.91 -3.65 12.94
N ARG A 153 -20.00 -3.91 11.63
CA ARG A 153 -20.44 -5.21 11.10
C ARG A 153 -19.40 -5.83 10.20
N TRP A 154 -19.16 -7.13 10.41
CA TRP A 154 -18.40 -7.94 9.48
C TRP A 154 -19.22 -8.23 8.21
N GLY A 155 -18.69 -7.81 7.07
CA GLY A 155 -19.26 -8.01 5.74
C GLY A 155 -18.35 -8.79 4.80
N ASN A 156 -18.89 -9.05 3.61
CA ASN A 156 -18.16 -9.68 2.51
C ASN A 156 -17.55 -8.59 1.62
N LEU A 157 -16.37 -8.86 1.08
CA LEU A 157 -15.70 -7.96 0.15
C LEU A 157 -16.41 -7.93 -1.21
N GLY A 158 -16.84 -9.10 -1.72
CA GLY A 158 -17.40 -9.24 -3.07
C GLY A 158 -16.32 -9.40 -4.14
N ARG A 159 -16.72 -9.44 -5.41
CA ARG A 159 -15.77 -9.61 -6.54
C ARG A 159 -14.83 -8.41 -6.59
N VAL A 160 -13.54 -8.67 -6.68
CA VAL A 160 -12.50 -7.64 -6.77
C VAL A 160 -12.04 -7.49 -8.21
N SER A 161 -12.04 -6.26 -8.73
CA SER A 161 -11.53 -5.94 -10.07
C SER A 161 -10.10 -5.40 -10.05
N LYS A 162 -9.69 -4.76 -8.95
CA LYS A 162 -8.38 -4.12 -8.83
C LYS A 162 -7.89 -4.17 -7.39
N VAL A 163 -6.59 -4.37 -7.23
CA VAL A 163 -5.88 -4.35 -5.94
C VAL A 163 -4.83 -3.25 -5.98
N GLU A 164 -4.90 -2.28 -5.07
CA GLU A 164 -3.84 -1.29 -4.88
C GLU A 164 -2.98 -1.67 -3.68
N LYS A 165 -1.67 -1.78 -3.90
CA LYS A 165 -0.72 -2.25 -2.89
C LYS A 165 0.57 -1.45 -2.87
N GLU A 166 1.25 -1.51 -1.73
CA GLU A 166 2.64 -1.11 -1.59
C GLU A 166 3.45 -2.27 -1.03
N GLU A 167 4.65 -2.49 -1.58
CA GLU A 167 5.60 -3.44 -1.00
C GLU A 167 6.37 -2.81 0.15
N THR A 168 6.32 -3.47 1.31
CA THR A 168 7.09 -3.07 2.49
C THR A 168 8.54 -3.52 2.36
N MET A 169 9.45 -2.81 3.01
CA MET A 169 10.76 -3.39 3.30
C MET A 169 10.59 -4.48 4.35
N HIS A 170 11.39 -5.53 4.26
CA HIS A 170 11.26 -6.68 5.16
C HIS A 170 12.65 -7.27 5.43
N THR A 171 13.59 -6.43 5.85
CA THR A 171 14.99 -6.82 6.04
C THR A 171 15.35 -7.06 7.52
N VAL A 172 14.56 -6.48 8.43
CA VAL A 172 14.85 -6.51 9.87
C VAL A 172 14.51 -7.87 10.50
N THR A 173 15.48 -8.49 11.16
CA THR A 173 15.30 -9.79 11.84
C THR A 173 15.42 -9.70 13.37
N SER A 174 15.65 -8.51 13.91
CA SER A 174 15.93 -8.27 15.33
C SER A 174 15.14 -7.09 15.87
N LEU A 175 14.66 -7.21 17.12
CA LEU A 175 14.02 -6.11 17.84
C LEU A 175 14.98 -4.97 18.20
N THR A 176 16.29 -5.16 18.11
CA THR A 176 17.30 -4.09 18.32
C THR A 176 17.06 -2.89 17.40
N PHE A 177 16.30 -3.08 16.32
CA PHE A 177 15.76 -2.01 15.49
C PHE A 177 15.07 -0.90 16.30
N PHE A 178 14.40 -1.24 17.41
CA PHE A 178 13.68 -0.34 18.29
C PHE A 178 14.51 0.21 19.46
N ASP A 179 15.78 -0.21 19.65
CA ASP A 179 16.66 0.32 20.71
C ASP A 179 16.88 1.84 20.57
N ARG A 180 16.64 2.38 19.38
CA ARG A 180 16.64 3.82 19.14
C ARG A 180 15.56 4.59 19.91
N LEU A 181 14.49 3.94 20.35
CA LEU A 181 13.44 4.56 21.17
C LEU A 181 13.93 4.91 22.58
N THR A 182 14.86 4.13 23.12
CA THR A 182 15.49 4.38 24.44
C THR A 182 16.77 5.20 24.32
N THR A 183 17.49 5.08 23.21
CA THR A 183 18.78 5.74 23.01
C THR A 183 18.69 7.11 22.32
N LYS A 184 17.54 7.46 21.73
CA LYS A 184 17.33 8.73 21.01
C LYS A 184 16.05 9.44 21.43
N ALA A 185 16.11 10.78 21.43
CA ALA A 185 14.97 11.69 21.49
C ALA A 185 14.03 11.59 22.72
N ASP A 186 14.50 11.07 23.85
CA ASP A 186 13.76 11.01 25.13
C ASP A 186 12.31 10.51 24.99
N ILE A 187 12.10 9.49 24.14
CA ILE A 187 10.79 8.87 23.88
C ILE A 187 10.47 7.86 24.99
N ILE A 188 11.43 6.98 25.28
CA ILE A 188 11.35 5.95 26.32
C ILE A 188 12.45 6.20 27.35
N ARG A 189 12.07 6.22 28.63
CA ARG A 189 13.02 6.38 29.74
C ARG A 189 13.81 5.09 29.97
N VAL A 190 14.89 5.20 30.75
CA VAL A 190 15.77 4.06 31.08
C VAL A 190 15.03 2.91 31.77
N ASP A 191 13.96 3.21 32.50
CA ASP A 191 13.11 2.22 33.18
C ASP A 191 12.07 1.55 32.24
N GLY A 192 12.01 1.95 30.96
CA GLY A 192 11.05 1.45 29.98
C GLY A 192 9.73 2.23 29.92
N SER A 193 9.55 3.25 30.77
CA SER A 193 8.35 4.09 30.75
C SER A 193 8.32 5.00 29.52
N ILE A 194 7.12 5.11 28.92
CA ILE A 194 6.85 5.96 27.77
C ILE A 194 6.66 7.40 28.25
N ARG A 195 7.41 8.33 27.69
CA ARG A 195 7.30 9.75 28.04
C ARG A 195 5.97 10.31 27.56
N LYS A 196 5.18 10.85 28.49
CA LYS A 196 3.92 11.56 28.19
C LYS A 196 4.20 12.93 27.56
N CYS A 197 3.26 13.39 26.76
CA CYS A 197 3.27 14.73 26.18
C CYS A 197 1.90 15.41 26.38
N MET A 198 1.78 16.66 25.95
CA MET A 198 0.46 17.31 25.89
C MET A 198 -0.40 16.64 24.85
N ASP A 199 -1.69 16.50 25.16
CA ASP A 199 -2.70 15.92 24.29
C ASP A 199 -2.82 16.72 22.99
N GLU A 200 -2.74 16.00 21.88
CA GLU A 200 -2.78 16.56 20.53
C GLU A 200 -3.53 15.61 19.61
N TYR A 201 -4.35 16.15 18.71
CA TYR A 201 -5.06 15.34 17.72
C TYR A 201 -4.37 15.45 16.38
N THR A 202 -4.10 14.30 15.76
CA THR A 202 -3.71 14.27 14.35
C THR A 202 -4.86 14.72 13.46
N ASP A 203 -4.58 15.11 12.23
CA ASP A 203 -5.60 15.44 11.21
C ASP A 203 -6.65 14.33 11.03
N GLY A 204 -6.26 13.07 11.26
CA GLY A 204 -7.13 11.90 11.19
C GLY A 204 -7.98 11.64 12.43
N GLY A 205 -7.95 12.51 13.44
CA GLY A 205 -8.73 12.38 14.68
C GLY A 205 -8.12 11.48 15.75
N PHE A 206 -6.90 10.96 15.55
CA PHE A 206 -6.22 10.15 16.56
C PHE A 206 -5.63 11.02 17.68
N LEU A 207 -5.95 10.72 18.95
CA LEU A 207 -5.39 11.38 20.13
C LEU A 207 -3.98 10.86 20.44
N VAL A 208 -3.02 11.78 20.44
CA VAL A 208 -1.62 11.56 20.81
C VAL A 208 -1.36 12.20 22.17
N ALA A 209 -1.03 11.37 23.17
CA ALA A 209 -0.78 11.79 24.55
C ALA A 209 0.62 11.36 25.06
N ASP A 210 1.47 10.86 24.16
CA ASP A 210 2.84 10.47 24.47
C ASP A 210 3.80 10.60 23.28
N GLU A 211 5.09 10.68 23.59
CA GLU A 211 6.16 10.86 22.61
C GLU A 211 6.33 9.66 21.67
N LEU A 212 5.90 8.46 22.09
CA LEU A 212 5.94 7.28 21.24
C LEU A 212 4.95 7.42 20.07
N ARG A 213 3.71 7.81 20.36
CA ARG A 213 2.69 8.04 19.33
C ARG A 213 3.02 9.26 18.48
N LYS A 214 3.63 10.31 19.04
CA LYS A 214 4.20 11.43 18.26
C LYS A 214 5.21 10.91 17.24
N CYS A 215 6.19 10.13 17.69
CA CYS A 215 7.19 9.51 16.83
C CYS A 215 6.54 8.66 15.71
N LEU A 216 5.48 7.90 16.01
CA LEU A 216 4.85 7.00 15.04
C LEU A 216 3.93 7.71 14.02
N LEU A 217 3.33 8.85 14.38
CA LEU A 217 2.22 9.45 13.64
C LEU A 217 2.47 10.86 13.10
N MET A 218 3.31 11.67 13.71
CA MET A 218 3.37 13.12 13.46
C MET A 218 4.65 13.53 12.74
N PRO A 219 4.64 13.71 11.40
CA PRO A 219 5.81 14.11 10.61
C PRO A 219 6.51 15.38 11.11
N GLU A 220 5.75 16.28 11.71
CA GLU A 220 6.17 17.56 12.28
C GLU A 220 6.85 17.45 13.65
N ALA A 221 6.74 16.30 14.33
CA ALA A 221 7.34 16.10 15.64
C ALA A 221 8.86 15.92 15.56
N GLU A 222 9.59 16.51 16.51
CA GLU A 222 11.06 16.36 16.62
C GLU A 222 11.50 14.89 16.80
N THR A 223 10.62 14.05 17.36
CA THR A 223 10.84 12.62 17.56
C THR A 223 10.60 11.78 16.31
N TYR A 224 9.92 12.31 15.28
CA TYR A 224 9.65 11.61 14.03
C TYR A 224 10.91 11.10 13.30
N PRO A 225 11.99 11.89 13.10
CA PRO A 225 13.19 11.43 12.39
C PRO A 225 13.99 10.35 13.12
N VAL A 226 13.59 9.89 14.32
CA VAL A 226 14.21 8.72 14.98
C VAL A 226 14.17 7.48 14.08
N PHE A 227 13.09 7.30 13.33
CA PHE A 227 12.99 6.33 12.23
C PHE A 227 13.03 7.07 10.90
N SER A 228 14.00 6.71 10.06
CA SER A 228 14.10 7.21 8.69
C SER A 228 12.91 6.75 7.83
N GLU A 229 12.75 7.33 6.65
CA GLU A 229 11.73 6.87 5.69
C GLU A 229 11.87 5.39 5.33
N ALA A 230 13.11 4.90 5.18
CA ALA A 230 13.39 3.48 4.95
C ALA A 230 12.99 2.63 6.16
N ASP A 231 13.36 3.05 7.37
CA ASP A 231 12.95 2.35 8.61
C ASP A 231 11.43 2.27 8.72
N ARG A 232 10.70 3.34 8.36
CA ARG A 232 9.23 3.40 8.42
C ARG A 232 8.54 2.48 7.43
N ARG A 233 9.24 2.06 6.36
CA ARG A 233 8.77 1.07 5.39
C ARG A 233 9.03 -0.37 5.83
N GLU A 234 9.82 -0.60 6.88
CA GLU A 234 10.09 -1.95 7.39
C GLU A 234 8.84 -2.57 7.99
N PHE A 235 8.48 -3.79 7.59
CA PHE A 235 7.25 -4.42 8.03
C PHE A 235 7.18 -4.60 9.55
N VAL A 236 8.32 -4.79 10.22
CA VAL A 236 8.36 -4.84 11.70
C VAL A 236 7.90 -3.51 12.31
N PHE A 237 8.23 -2.37 11.69
CA PHE A 237 7.76 -1.05 12.11
C PHE A 237 6.23 -0.94 11.94
N HIS A 238 5.68 -1.48 10.84
CA HIS A 238 4.24 -1.52 10.61
C HIS A 238 3.50 -2.37 11.67
N VAL A 239 4.02 -3.55 12.03
CA VAL A 239 3.45 -4.38 13.10
C VAL A 239 3.53 -3.66 14.45
N PHE A 240 4.68 -3.06 14.77
CA PHE A 240 4.88 -2.29 15.99
C PHE A 240 3.92 -1.10 16.08
N LYS A 241 3.80 -0.32 14.99
CA LYS A 241 2.84 0.78 14.90
C LYS A 241 1.42 0.28 15.12
N ALA A 242 1.02 -0.82 14.48
CA ALA A 242 -0.32 -1.39 14.66
C ALA A 242 -0.64 -1.71 16.12
N VAL A 243 0.27 -2.38 16.84
CA VAL A 243 0.05 -2.71 18.26
C VAL A 243 0.07 -1.48 19.17
N CYS A 244 0.93 -0.50 18.89
CA CYS A 244 0.98 0.74 19.67
C CYS A 244 -0.27 1.59 19.47
N LEU A 245 -0.78 1.73 18.24
CA LEU A 245 -2.01 2.47 18.02
C LEU A 245 -3.23 1.74 18.58
N GLY A 246 -3.20 0.40 18.59
CA GLY A 246 -4.28 -0.42 19.13
C GLY A 246 -5.53 -0.35 18.26
N GLY A 247 -6.68 -0.57 18.87
CA GLY A 247 -8.01 -0.50 18.26
C GLY A 247 -8.91 0.51 18.96
N ARG A 248 -10.16 0.14 19.18
CA ARG A 248 -11.21 1.07 19.63
C ARG A 248 -11.07 1.54 21.08
N LEU A 249 -10.23 0.89 21.88
CA LEU A 249 -10.07 1.20 23.30
C LEU A 249 -8.75 1.95 23.52
N CYS A 250 -8.83 3.13 24.13
CA CYS A 250 -7.66 3.93 24.55
C CYS A 250 -6.92 3.37 25.78
N GLN A 251 -6.92 2.06 26.02
CA GLN A 251 -6.25 1.47 27.19
C GLN A 251 -4.78 1.18 26.89
N TYR A 252 -4.04 2.24 26.60
CA TYR A 252 -2.63 2.17 26.26
C TYR A 252 -1.77 1.73 27.45
N GLU A 253 -0.58 1.22 27.16
CA GLU A 253 0.44 0.94 28.17
C GLU A 253 1.24 2.20 28.47
N ASP A 254 1.73 2.28 29.72
CA ASP A 254 2.70 3.28 30.13
C ASP A 254 4.15 2.81 29.93
N GLU A 255 4.36 1.54 29.61
CA GLU A 255 5.67 0.93 29.37
C GLU A 255 5.78 0.33 27.96
N ILE A 256 7.00 0.32 27.42
CA ILE A 256 7.27 -0.15 26.06
C ILE A 256 7.25 -1.69 25.92
N GLY A 257 7.52 -2.40 27.02
CA GLY A 257 7.73 -3.85 27.03
C GLY A 257 6.61 -4.65 26.36
N PRO A 258 5.33 -4.46 26.77
CA PRO A 258 4.21 -5.19 26.18
C PRO A 258 4.08 -5.03 24.65
N TYR A 259 4.35 -3.83 24.14
CA TYR A 259 4.30 -3.57 22.70
C TYR A 259 5.41 -4.32 21.94
N LEU A 260 6.63 -4.33 22.47
CA LEU A 260 7.75 -5.04 21.86
C LEU A 260 7.55 -6.56 21.87
N ASP A 261 7.02 -7.10 22.97
CA ASP A 261 6.75 -8.53 23.10
C ASP A 261 5.64 -8.98 22.15
N ALA A 262 4.53 -8.23 22.07
CA ALA A 262 3.46 -8.51 21.10
C ALA A 262 3.98 -8.40 19.66
N THR A 263 4.73 -7.35 19.33
CA THR A 263 5.34 -7.15 18.01
C THR A 263 6.19 -8.34 17.61
N LYS A 264 7.10 -8.79 18.48
CA LYS A 264 8.00 -9.92 18.21
C LYS A 264 7.23 -11.21 17.94
N LYS A 265 6.21 -11.49 18.75
CA LYS A 265 5.40 -12.70 18.64
C LYS A 265 4.61 -12.69 17.33
N ILE A 266 3.90 -11.60 17.04
CA ILE A 266 3.09 -11.45 15.81
C ILE A 266 3.97 -11.44 14.56
N TYR A 267 5.10 -10.71 14.57
CA TYR A 267 6.02 -10.63 13.43
C TYR A 267 6.58 -12.01 13.05
N LYS A 268 6.93 -12.85 14.03
CA LYS A 268 7.41 -14.22 13.79
C LYS A 268 6.39 -15.15 13.14
N ASP A 269 5.10 -14.92 13.35
CA ASP A 269 4.05 -15.68 12.66
C ASP A 269 3.85 -15.19 11.24
N LEU A 270 4.11 -13.92 10.97
CA LEU A 270 3.88 -13.30 9.68
C LEU A 270 5.00 -13.55 8.69
N ILE A 271 6.25 -13.64 9.14
CA ILE A 271 7.41 -13.78 8.26
C ILE A 271 8.14 -15.11 8.46
N SER A 272 8.77 -15.58 7.39
CA SER A 272 9.76 -16.64 7.43
C SER A 272 11.16 -16.06 7.26
N VAL A 273 12.13 -16.68 7.92
CA VAL A 273 13.56 -16.41 7.71
C VAL A 273 14.25 -17.64 7.17
N THR A 274 15.23 -17.41 6.30
CA THR A 274 16.12 -18.45 5.79
C THR A 274 17.56 -18.03 6.01
N LYS A 275 18.46 -19.01 6.07
CA LYS A 275 19.89 -18.73 6.14
C LYS A 275 20.39 -18.47 4.72
N ASP A 276 20.91 -17.27 4.51
CA ASP A 276 21.58 -16.90 3.29
C ASP A 276 22.82 -17.79 3.09
N ARG A 277 22.95 -18.39 1.91
CA ARG A 277 23.98 -19.41 1.66
C ARG A 277 25.37 -18.81 1.49
N GLU A 278 25.48 -17.55 1.10
CA GLU A 278 26.75 -16.87 0.83
C GLU A 278 27.30 -16.23 2.10
N THR A 279 26.45 -15.48 2.81
CA THR A 279 26.82 -14.71 4.00
C THR A 279 26.63 -15.49 5.30
N GLY A 280 25.85 -16.57 5.29
CA GLY A 280 25.49 -17.35 6.48
C GLY A 280 24.56 -16.63 7.46
N LYS A 281 24.10 -15.42 7.15
CA LYS A 281 23.19 -14.64 8.00
C LYS A 281 21.74 -15.02 7.75
N LEU A 282 20.86 -14.72 8.70
CA LEU A 282 19.42 -14.87 8.50
C LEU A 282 18.90 -13.72 7.64
N ALA A 283 18.12 -14.05 6.62
CA ALA A 283 17.39 -13.11 5.77
C ALA A 283 15.91 -13.50 5.76
N VAL A 284 15.03 -12.50 5.72
CA VAL A 284 13.60 -12.73 5.57
C VAL A 284 13.34 -13.27 4.15
N SER A 285 12.54 -14.32 4.06
CA SER A 285 12.18 -14.97 2.79
C SER A 285 10.72 -14.71 2.38
N SER A 286 9.95 -14.03 3.23
CA SER A 286 8.57 -13.66 2.95
C SER A 286 8.51 -12.28 2.29
N HIS A 287 7.64 -12.12 1.30
CA HIS A 287 7.31 -10.84 0.68
C HIS A 287 6.05 -10.28 1.33
N VAL A 288 6.07 -9.02 1.73
CA VAL A 288 4.94 -8.42 2.47
C VAL A 288 4.42 -7.17 1.78
N PHE A 289 3.12 -7.18 1.50
CA PHE A 289 2.41 -6.12 0.82
C PHE A 289 1.38 -5.48 1.74
N GLN A 290 1.39 -4.16 1.84
CA GLN A 290 0.28 -3.41 2.41
C GLN A 290 -0.77 -3.20 1.33
N ILE A 291 -2.00 -3.64 1.59
CA ILE A 291 -3.13 -3.39 0.68
C ILE A 291 -3.75 -2.06 1.08
N LYS A 292 -3.69 -1.09 0.17
CA LYS A 292 -4.18 0.27 0.39
C LYS A 292 -5.66 0.38 0.11
N SER A 293 -6.11 -0.23 -0.98
CA SER A 293 -7.50 -0.21 -1.41
C SER A 293 -7.81 -1.45 -2.28
N LEU A 294 -9.09 -1.77 -2.38
CA LEU A 294 -9.63 -2.80 -3.25
C LEU A 294 -10.84 -2.22 -3.98
N GLU A 295 -10.89 -2.34 -5.30
CA GLU A 295 -12.12 -2.09 -6.06
C GLU A 295 -12.97 -3.36 -5.99
N SER A 296 -13.97 -3.36 -5.12
CA SER A 296 -14.82 -4.52 -4.85
C SER A 296 -16.30 -4.22 -5.13
N SER A 297 -17.07 -5.27 -5.42
CA SER A 297 -18.48 -5.12 -5.79
C SER A 297 -19.45 -4.95 -4.62
N VAL A 298 -19.02 -5.18 -3.36
CA VAL A 298 -19.94 -5.20 -2.19
C VAL A 298 -19.51 -4.21 -1.11
N SER A 299 -18.26 -4.23 -0.66
CA SER A 299 -17.81 -3.37 0.44
C SER A 299 -16.36 -2.98 0.28
N PRO A 300 -15.98 -1.72 0.57
CA PRO A 300 -14.59 -1.30 0.52
C PRO A 300 -13.74 -2.12 1.51
N LEU A 301 -12.42 -2.10 1.31
CA LEU A 301 -11.49 -2.76 2.22
C LEU A 301 -11.56 -2.21 3.65
N PHE A 302 -11.72 -0.88 3.77
CA PHE A 302 -11.86 -0.19 5.05
C PHE A 302 -13.11 0.68 5.07
N PRO A 303 -13.82 0.77 6.20
CA PRO A 303 -15.03 1.57 6.31
C PRO A 303 -14.75 3.08 6.36
N ILE A 304 -13.59 3.48 6.89
CA ILE A 304 -13.10 4.86 6.95
C ILE A 304 -11.59 4.90 6.67
N GLN A 305 -11.07 6.06 6.31
CA GLN A 305 -9.63 6.30 6.26
C GLN A 305 -9.13 6.63 7.67
N HIS A 306 -8.29 5.77 8.24
CA HIS A 306 -7.76 5.97 9.59
C HIS A 306 -6.39 5.30 9.75
N PRO A 307 -5.41 5.88 10.47
CA PRO A 307 -4.07 5.29 10.64
C PRO A 307 -4.07 3.91 11.33
N GLN A 308 -5.14 3.55 12.04
CA GLN A 308 -5.32 2.23 12.66
C GLN A 308 -5.88 1.17 11.70
N ASN A 309 -6.45 1.56 10.56
CA ASN A 309 -6.95 0.61 9.56
C ASN A 309 -5.79 0.09 8.72
N PHE A 310 -5.65 -1.24 8.63
CA PHE A 310 -4.62 -1.86 7.82
C PHE A 310 -5.00 -3.25 7.31
N CYS A 311 -4.36 -3.64 6.23
CA CYS A 311 -4.40 -4.98 5.67
C CYS A 311 -3.02 -5.29 5.11
N TYR A 312 -2.35 -6.30 5.67
CA TYR A 312 -1.08 -6.80 5.17
C TYR A 312 -1.24 -8.22 4.68
N ILE A 313 -0.68 -8.48 3.50
CA ILE A 313 -0.56 -9.81 2.91
C ILE A 313 0.91 -10.20 2.93
N SER A 314 1.26 -11.19 3.75
CA SER A 314 2.60 -11.78 3.77
C SER A 314 2.60 -13.09 3.02
N VAL A 315 3.45 -13.22 2.01
CA VAL A 315 3.57 -14.38 1.14
C VAL A 315 4.92 -15.05 1.36
N ASP A 316 4.91 -16.31 1.77
CA ASP A 316 6.07 -17.18 1.78
C ASP A 316 6.05 -18.06 0.52
N PRO A 317 6.89 -17.80 -0.49
CA PRO A 317 6.88 -18.57 -1.74
C PRO A 317 7.42 -20.00 -1.56
N VAL A 318 8.23 -20.26 -0.53
CA VAL A 318 8.85 -21.57 -0.29
C VAL A 318 7.90 -22.49 0.47
N LYS A 319 7.32 -22.01 1.57
CA LYS A 319 6.32 -22.77 2.34
C LYS A 319 4.94 -22.72 1.70
N ARG A 320 4.76 -21.84 0.70
CA ARG A 320 3.49 -21.53 0.03
C ARG A 320 2.40 -21.11 1.01
N TYR A 321 2.75 -20.19 1.91
CA TYR A 321 1.81 -19.61 2.86
C TYR A 321 1.45 -18.18 2.46
N VAL A 322 0.19 -17.82 2.66
CA VAL A 322 -0.29 -16.43 2.62
C VAL A 322 -0.89 -16.13 3.97
N ASN A 323 -0.34 -15.14 4.67
CA ASN A 323 -0.91 -14.62 5.90
C ASN A 323 -1.65 -13.31 5.60
N VAL A 324 -2.87 -13.19 6.12
CA VAL A 324 -3.66 -11.95 6.11
C VAL A 324 -3.68 -11.39 7.52
N PHE A 325 -3.08 -10.22 7.70
CA PHE A 325 -3.18 -9.45 8.93
C PHE A 325 -4.05 -8.23 8.68
N TYR A 326 -5.24 -8.25 9.23
CA TYR A 326 -6.26 -7.25 8.96
C TYR A 326 -6.74 -6.65 10.26
N HIS A 327 -6.94 -5.33 10.27
CA HIS A 327 -7.67 -4.62 11.31
C HIS A 327 -8.40 -3.44 10.70
N ALA A 328 -9.66 -3.26 11.06
CA ALA A 328 -10.32 -1.99 10.81
C ALA A 328 -11.49 -1.74 11.76
N SER A 329 -11.88 -0.49 11.88
CA SER A 329 -13.12 -0.07 12.53
C SER A 329 -13.74 1.07 11.76
N ASP A 330 -15.06 1.16 11.80
CA ASP A 330 -15.86 2.26 11.26
C ASP A 330 -15.90 3.47 12.19
N VAL A 331 -15.45 3.30 13.44
CA VAL A 331 -15.32 4.39 14.41
C VAL A 331 -14.15 4.13 15.36
N TYR A 332 -13.29 5.13 15.52
CA TYR A 332 -12.28 5.16 16.55
C TYR A 332 -12.59 6.30 17.49
N TYR A 333 -12.70 6.00 18.79
CA TYR A 333 -12.86 6.95 19.89
C TYR A 333 -14.07 7.89 19.72
N ASN A 334 -15.15 7.61 20.46
CA ASN A 334 -16.33 8.49 20.51
C ASN A 334 -16.16 9.63 21.49
#